data_AF-A0A6P7GS60-F1
#
_entry.id   AF-A0A6P7GS60-F1
#
_cell.length_a   1.000
_cell.length_b   1.000
_cell.length_c   1.000
_cell.angle_alpha   90.00
_cell.angle_beta   90.00
_cell.angle_gamma   90.00
#
_symmetry.space_group_name_H-M   'P 1'
#
loop_
_entity.id
_entity.type
_entity.pdbx_description
1 polymer ?
#
loop_
_entity_poly.entity_id
_entity_poly.type
_entity_poly.pdbx_seq_one_letter_code
_entity_poly.pdbx_strand_id
1 'polypeptide(L)'
;MQRLFDRLETKLDEATMVKYIRRNLLPKFMQPLALVDISSVAELKVMCRRLEESFDLTEASSSSYRPRNDMESNVSARSSDTRTFRPIRQQINAVTSNSRNPGCWNCGGGHFFVQCTLPLKMFCYGCGLPGVIKPRCNVCSKNEYGRGEV
;
A
#
# COMPACT_ATOMS: atom_id res chain seq x y z
N MET A 1 -15.64 6.55 -1.12
CA MET A 1 -15.57 8.03 -1.00
C MET A 1 -16.87 8.76 -1.31
N GLN A 2 -17.81 8.21 -2.08
CA GLN A 2 -19.09 8.90 -2.38
C GLN A 2 -19.89 9.32 -1.13
N ARG A 3 -19.99 8.44 -0.12
CA ARG A 3 -20.63 8.77 1.17
C ARG A 3 -20.00 9.93 1.96
N LEU A 4 -18.76 10.33 1.64
CA LEU A 4 -18.13 11.51 2.24
C LEU A 4 -18.59 12.78 1.53
N PHE A 5 -18.81 12.70 0.21
CA PHE A 5 -19.33 13.82 -0.57
C PHE A 5 -20.80 14.09 -0.27
N ASP A 6 -21.58 13.05 0.01
CA ASP A 6 -23.01 13.17 0.40
C ASP A 6 -23.22 13.90 1.74
N ARG A 7 -22.16 14.01 2.56
CA ARG A 7 -22.18 14.66 3.87
C ARG A 7 -21.76 16.12 3.83
N LEU A 8 -21.36 16.63 2.67
CA LEU A 8 -20.97 18.03 2.50
C LEU A 8 -22.23 18.89 2.39
N GLU A 9 -22.18 20.04 3.04
CA GLU A 9 -23.28 21.02 3.05
C GLU A 9 -23.56 21.58 1.64
N THR A 10 -22.53 21.59 0.77
CA THR A 10 -22.64 21.96 -0.64
C THR A 10 -22.35 20.76 -1.55
N LYS A 11 -23.22 20.53 -2.53
CA LYS A 11 -22.97 19.52 -3.57
C LYS A 11 -21.82 20.00 -4.47
N LEU A 12 -20.73 19.26 -4.44
CA LEU A 12 -19.60 19.46 -5.35
C LEU A 12 -19.97 19.04 -6.77
N ASP A 13 -19.34 19.73 -7.72
CA ASP A 13 -19.37 19.34 -9.13
C ASP A 13 -18.64 18.00 -9.36
N GLU A 14 -19.13 17.21 -10.32
CA GLU A 14 -18.59 15.87 -10.60
C GLU A 14 -17.12 15.89 -10.99
N ALA A 15 -16.70 16.88 -11.79
CA ALA A 15 -15.30 16.99 -12.21
C ALA A 15 -14.38 17.25 -11.00
N THR A 16 -14.87 18.01 -10.03
CA THR A 16 -14.13 18.28 -8.79
C THR A 16 -14.07 17.04 -7.90
N MET A 17 -15.16 16.28 -7.79
CA MET A 17 -15.16 14.99 -7.10
C MET A 17 -14.18 14.00 -7.73
N VAL A 18 -14.15 13.90 -9.07
CA VAL A 18 -13.19 13.05 -9.80
C VAL A 18 -11.75 13.47 -9.51
N LYS A 19 -11.46 14.77 -9.47
CA LYS A 19 -10.12 15.31 -9.11
C LYS A 19 -9.69 14.87 -7.72
N TYR A 20 -10.58 14.98 -6.72
CA TYR A 20 -10.29 14.53 -5.36
C TYR A 20 -10.11 13.02 -5.28
N ILE A 21 -10.96 12.25 -5.98
CA ILE A 21 -10.86 10.80 -6.00
C ILE A 21 -9.52 10.36 -6.61
N ARG A 22 -9.14 10.91 -7.77
CA ARG A 22 -7.89 10.58 -8.47
C ARG A 22 -6.65 10.77 -7.61
N ARG A 23 -6.61 11.84 -6.79
CA ARG A 23 -5.47 12.13 -5.91
C ARG A 23 -5.35 11.14 -4.74
N ASN A 24 -6.42 10.41 -4.44
CA ASN A 24 -6.46 9.39 -3.38
C ASN A 24 -6.43 7.96 -3.93
N LEU A 25 -6.31 7.77 -5.25
CA LEU A 25 -6.15 6.44 -5.84
C LEU A 25 -4.72 5.92 -5.63
N LEU A 26 -4.58 4.60 -5.61
CA LEU A 26 -3.26 3.96 -5.57
C LEU A 26 -2.46 4.32 -6.84
N PRO A 27 -1.13 4.46 -6.75
CA PRO A 27 -0.28 4.80 -7.90
C PRO A 27 -0.47 3.91 -9.14
N LYS A 28 -0.79 2.62 -8.93
CA LYS A 28 -1.07 1.65 -10.01
C LYS A 28 -2.22 2.08 -10.93
N PHE A 29 -3.20 2.80 -10.41
CA PHE A 29 -4.31 3.33 -11.20
C PHE A 29 -4.02 4.73 -11.75
N MET A 30 -3.09 5.49 -11.17
CA MET A 30 -2.84 6.87 -11.58
C MET A 30 -2.18 6.96 -12.96
N GLN A 31 -1.21 6.08 -13.26
CA GLN A 31 -0.47 6.12 -14.54
C GLN A 31 -1.39 5.89 -15.75
N PRO A 32 -2.24 4.85 -15.81
CA PRO A 32 -3.12 4.62 -16.95
C PRO A 32 -4.23 5.68 -17.05
N LEU A 33 -4.69 6.19 -15.92
CA LEU A 33 -5.74 7.21 -15.86
C LEU A 33 -5.25 8.63 -16.17
N ALA A 34 -3.94 8.87 -16.20
CA ALA A 34 -3.37 10.18 -16.50
C ALA A 34 -3.56 10.59 -17.96
N LEU A 35 -3.73 9.61 -18.86
CA LEU A 35 -3.90 9.82 -20.30
C LEU A 35 -5.37 9.94 -20.72
N VAL A 36 -6.31 9.79 -19.77
CA VAL A 36 -7.74 9.78 -20.04
C VAL A 36 -8.40 10.93 -19.31
N ASP A 37 -9.11 11.78 -20.03
CA ASP A 37 -9.96 12.81 -19.43
C ASP A 37 -11.29 12.19 -19.03
N ILE A 38 -11.55 12.14 -17.72
CA ILE A 38 -12.75 11.55 -17.13
C ILE A 38 -13.46 12.67 -16.38
N SER A 39 -14.70 12.94 -16.76
CA SER A 39 -15.52 14.00 -16.16
C SER A 39 -16.55 13.47 -15.16
N SER A 40 -16.86 12.17 -15.19
CA SER A 40 -17.85 11.55 -14.29
C SER A 40 -17.26 10.48 -13.38
N VAL A 41 -17.82 10.38 -12.16
CA VAL A 41 -17.46 9.35 -11.19
C VAL A 41 -17.88 7.95 -11.65
N ALA A 42 -18.95 7.83 -12.45
CA ALA A 42 -19.41 6.55 -12.98
C ALA A 42 -18.40 5.98 -13.98
N GLU A 43 -17.93 6.81 -14.90
CA GLU A 43 -16.90 6.46 -15.88
C GLU A 43 -15.59 6.09 -15.19
N LEU A 44 -15.18 6.83 -14.15
CA LEU A 44 -13.99 6.50 -13.36
C LEU A 44 -14.06 5.09 -12.76
N LYS A 45 -15.23 4.66 -12.27
CA LYS A 45 -15.42 3.30 -11.72
C LYS A 45 -15.26 2.22 -12.80
N VAL A 46 -15.83 2.45 -13.98
CA VAL A 46 -15.71 1.51 -15.10
C VAL A 46 -14.25 1.36 -15.53
N MET A 47 -13.53 2.47 -15.64
CA MET A 47 -12.11 2.46 -16.02
C MET A 47 -11.23 1.78 -14.96
N CYS A 48 -11.46 2.06 -13.67
CA CYS A 48 -10.72 1.37 -12.61
C CYS A 48 -10.97 -0.15 -12.64
N ARG A 49 -12.21 -0.58 -12.86
CA ARG A 49 -12.56 -2.00 -12.98
C ARG A 49 -11.84 -2.68 -14.14
N ARG A 50 -11.83 -2.05 -15.32
CA ARG A 50 -11.10 -2.58 -16.49
C ARG A 50 -9.59 -2.67 -16.23
N LEU A 51 -9.03 -1.75 -15.47
CA LEU A 51 -7.62 -1.79 -15.07
C LEU A 51 -7.34 -2.94 -14.09
N GLU A 52 -8.21 -3.17 -13.11
CA GLU A 52 -8.10 -4.32 -12.18
C GLU A 52 -8.03 -5.64 -12.95
N GLU A 53 -8.95 -5.85 -13.90
CA GLU A 53 -8.97 -7.05 -14.75
C GLU A 53 -7.66 -7.20 -15.55
N SER A 54 -7.10 -6.10 -16.06
CA SER A 54 -5.83 -6.14 -16.80
C SER A 54 -4.61 -6.46 -15.92
N PHE A 55 -4.62 -5.99 -14.67
CA PHE A 55 -3.54 -6.26 -13.73
C PHE A 55 -3.55 -7.72 -13.28
N ASP A 56 -4.72 -8.29 -13.04
CA ASP A 56 -4.87 -9.69 -12.62
C ASP A 56 -4.31 -10.66 -13.68
N LEU A 57 -4.54 -10.38 -14.97
CA LEU A 57 -3.96 -11.16 -16.07
C LEU A 57 -2.43 -11.06 -16.14
N THR A 58 -1.89 -9.88 -15.85
CA THR A 58 -0.44 -9.63 -15.88
C THR A 58 0.27 -10.32 -14.72
N GLU A 59 -0.30 -10.25 -13.51
CA GLU A 59 0.20 -10.93 -12.31
C GLU A 59 0.21 -12.45 -12.52
N ALA A 60 -0.87 -13.03 -13.05
CA ALA A 60 -0.95 -14.47 -13.35
C ALA A 60 0.13 -14.92 -14.35
N SER A 61 0.44 -14.08 -15.34
CA SER A 61 1.48 -14.37 -16.35
C SER A 61 2.90 -14.22 -15.78
N SER A 62 3.11 -13.24 -14.89
CA SER A 62 4.42 -12.96 -14.28
C SER A 62 4.91 -14.04 -13.31
N SER A 63 3.99 -14.82 -12.72
CA SER A 63 4.33 -15.96 -11.86
C SER A 63 5.06 -17.10 -12.60
N SER A 64 5.02 -17.12 -13.93
CA SER A 64 5.65 -18.18 -14.75
C SER A 64 7.06 -17.84 -15.22
N TYR A 65 7.53 -16.60 -15.04
CA TYR A 65 8.90 -16.20 -15.37
C TYR A 65 9.71 -15.96 -14.10
N ARG A 66 10.17 -17.05 -13.47
CA ARG A 66 11.42 -16.97 -12.70
C ARG A 66 12.56 -16.93 -13.72
N PRO A 67 13.38 -15.88 -13.78
CA PRO A 67 14.61 -15.94 -14.55
C PRO A 67 15.47 -17.01 -13.87
N ARG A 68 15.59 -18.16 -14.54
CA ARG A 68 16.54 -19.19 -14.17
C ARG A 68 17.91 -18.61 -14.51
N ASN A 69 18.63 -18.12 -13.49
CA ASN A 69 20.06 -17.90 -13.59
C ASN A 69 20.71 -19.27 -13.80
N ASP A 70 20.88 -19.68 -15.05
CA ASP A 70 21.75 -20.80 -15.41
C ASP A 70 22.51 -20.45 -16.69
N MET A 71 23.84 -20.45 -16.54
CA MET A 71 24.89 -20.54 -17.56
C MET A 71 25.08 -19.38 -18.55
N GLU A 72 26.07 -18.54 -18.24
CA GLU A 72 26.78 -17.70 -19.20
C GLU A 72 27.44 -18.57 -20.28
N SER A 73 26.99 -18.45 -21.54
CA SER A 73 27.75 -18.87 -22.71
C SER A 73 28.38 -17.65 -23.36
N ASN A 74 29.70 -17.60 -23.23
CA ASN A 74 30.59 -16.54 -23.69
C ASN A 74 30.52 -16.41 -25.23
N VAL A 75 29.94 -15.32 -25.72
CA VAL A 75 30.15 -14.86 -27.10
C VAL A 75 30.55 -13.39 -27.04
N SER A 76 31.86 -13.17 -27.14
CA SER A 76 32.49 -11.87 -27.14
C SER A 76 32.15 -11.09 -28.42
N ALA A 77 31.47 -9.95 -28.29
CA ALA A 77 31.45 -8.89 -29.29
C ALA A 77 31.49 -7.52 -28.60
N ARG A 78 32.73 -7.02 -28.52
CA ARG A 78 33.20 -5.67 -28.20
C ARG A 78 32.24 -4.53 -28.61
N SER A 79 31.90 -3.66 -27.66
CA SER A 79 32.12 -2.20 -27.72
C SER A 79 31.64 -1.49 -26.44
N SER A 80 32.62 -0.87 -25.77
CA SER A 80 32.61 0.34 -24.93
C SER A 80 31.28 0.91 -24.40
N ASP A 81 31.09 0.85 -23.08
CA ASP A 81 30.86 1.98 -22.16
C ASP A 81 30.23 1.45 -20.86
N THR A 82 31.05 1.01 -19.90
CA THR A 82 30.60 0.57 -18.58
C THR A 82 30.28 1.78 -17.69
N ARG A 83 29.19 2.48 -17.98
CA ARG A 83 28.48 3.20 -16.94
C ARG A 83 27.84 2.18 -16.01
N THR A 84 28.50 1.92 -14.89
CA THR A 84 27.98 1.12 -13.79
C THR A 84 26.68 1.77 -13.30
N PHE A 85 25.52 1.33 -13.81
CA PHE A 85 24.23 1.63 -13.23
C PHE A 85 24.16 0.91 -11.88
N ARG A 86 24.58 1.61 -10.82
CA ARG A 86 24.21 1.23 -9.46
C ARG A 86 22.68 1.22 -9.40
N PRO A 87 22.03 0.20 -8.84
CA PRO A 87 20.62 0.31 -8.52
C PRO A 87 20.47 1.49 -7.56
N ILE A 88 19.82 2.55 -8.02
CA ILE A 88 19.36 3.63 -7.15
C ILE A 88 18.34 2.96 -6.24
N ARG A 89 18.79 2.52 -5.04
CA ARG A 89 17.91 2.47 -3.88
C ARG A 89 17.44 3.90 -3.73
N GLN A 90 16.25 4.21 -4.25
CA GLN A 90 15.54 5.41 -3.84
C GLN A 90 15.34 5.25 -2.34
N GLN A 91 16.23 5.85 -1.56
CA GLN A 91 15.98 6.13 -0.18
C GLN A 91 14.83 7.12 -0.20
N ILE A 92 13.62 6.58 -0.11
CA ILE A 92 12.45 7.35 0.29
C ILE A 92 12.80 7.83 1.70
N ASN A 93 13.26 9.08 1.80
CA ASN A 93 13.39 9.76 3.07
C ASN A 93 11.98 9.83 3.65
N ALA A 94 11.64 8.83 4.46
CA ALA A 94 10.42 8.82 5.23
C ALA A 94 10.44 10.09 6.07
N VAL A 95 9.49 10.97 5.79
CA VAL A 95 9.22 12.19 6.56
C VAL A 95 9.25 11.78 8.04
N THR A 96 10.14 12.41 8.79
CA THR A 96 10.39 12.22 10.23
C THR A 96 9.12 12.56 11.01
N SER A 97 8.17 11.65 10.99
CA SER A 97 6.95 11.67 11.78
C SER A 97 7.26 10.90 13.06
N ASN A 98 8.04 11.52 13.94
CA ASN A 98 8.25 11.17 15.35
C ASN A 98 8.02 9.67 15.65
N SER A 99 8.76 8.80 14.95
CA SER A 99 8.51 7.36 14.93
C SER A 99 9.04 6.77 16.22
N ARG A 100 8.20 6.82 17.27
CA ARG A 100 8.14 5.72 18.23
C ARG A 100 7.70 4.50 17.44
N ASN A 101 8.62 3.93 16.67
CA ASN A 101 8.41 2.72 15.93
C ASN A 101 7.96 1.72 16.99
N PRO A 102 6.68 1.26 16.99
CA PRO A 102 6.24 0.32 17.99
C PRO A 102 7.00 -0.95 17.68
N GLY A 103 8.11 -1.16 18.38
CA GLY A 103 8.91 -2.37 18.25
C GLY A 103 8.02 -3.60 18.41
N CYS A 104 8.54 -4.75 18.00
CA CYS A 104 7.85 -6.02 18.03
C CYS A 104 7.17 -6.24 19.39
N TRP A 105 5.84 -6.23 19.44
CA TRP A 105 5.11 -6.49 20.69
C TRP A 105 5.34 -7.89 21.26
N ASN A 106 5.89 -8.82 20.46
CA ASN A 106 6.26 -10.15 20.94
C ASN A 106 7.58 -10.16 21.73
N CYS A 107 8.61 -9.47 21.24
CA CYS A 107 9.98 -9.58 21.76
C CYS A 107 10.71 -8.25 22.02
N GLY A 108 10.07 -7.12 21.77
CA GLY A 108 10.64 -5.77 21.91
C GLY A 108 11.67 -5.39 20.84
N GLY A 109 11.86 -6.20 19.80
CA GLY A 109 12.85 -5.95 18.74
C GLY A 109 12.42 -4.86 17.73
N GLY A 110 13.36 -4.37 16.93
CA GLY A 110 13.12 -3.38 15.87
C GLY A 110 12.42 -3.92 14.61
N HIS A 111 11.55 -4.92 14.73
CA HIS A 111 10.78 -5.53 13.64
C HIS A 111 9.29 -5.59 13.97
N PHE A 112 8.45 -5.92 12.99
CA PHE A 112 7.02 -6.14 13.23
C PHE A 112 6.76 -7.53 13.81
N PHE A 113 5.75 -7.69 14.65
CA PHE A 113 5.44 -9.00 15.27
C PHE A 113 5.20 -10.14 14.27
N VAL A 114 4.74 -9.81 13.05
CA VAL A 114 4.53 -10.76 11.94
C VAL A 114 5.85 -11.36 11.44
N GLN A 115 6.96 -10.63 11.62
CA GLN A 115 8.31 -11.03 11.23
C GLN A 115 9.11 -11.62 12.41
N CYS A 116 8.46 -11.87 13.54
CA CYS A 116 9.14 -12.39 14.72
C CYS A 116 9.35 -13.90 14.59
N THR A 117 10.60 -14.35 14.76
CA THR A 117 10.97 -15.77 14.73
C THR A 117 10.79 -16.47 16.08
N LEU A 118 10.56 -15.71 17.15
CA LEU A 118 10.30 -16.24 18.50
C LEU A 118 8.85 -16.71 18.63
N PRO A 119 8.57 -17.70 19.50
CA PRO A 119 7.21 -18.15 19.75
C PRO A 119 6.31 -16.98 20.11
N LEU A 120 5.17 -16.88 19.42
CA LEU A 120 4.19 -15.81 19.59
C LEU A 120 3.61 -15.87 21.00
N LYS A 121 3.90 -14.85 21.80
CA LYS A 121 3.21 -14.60 23.07
C LYS A 121 1.84 -13.99 22.77
N MET A 122 0.89 -14.23 23.66
CA MET A 122 -0.41 -13.57 23.56
C MET A 122 -0.24 -12.08 23.88
N PHE A 123 -0.68 -11.20 22.99
CA PHE A 123 -0.69 -9.74 23.21
C PHE A 123 -1.82 -9.08 22.40
N CYS A 124 -2.15 -7.85 22.78
CA CYS A 124 -3.19 -7.08 22.10
C CYS A 124 -2.63 -6.52 20.80
N TYR A 125 -3.19 -6.93 19.67
CA TYR A 125 -2.80 -6.43 18.35
C TYR A 125 -3.22 -4.97 18.07
N GLY A 126 -3.91 -4.31 19.01
CA GLY A 126 -4.23 -2.88 18.92
C GLY A 126 -3.28 -1.97 19.70
N CYS A 127 -2.84 -2.38 20.90
CA CYS A 127 -2.04 -1.55 21.80
C CYS A 127 -0.75 -2.22 22.32
N GLY A 128 -0.50 -3.49 22.01
CA GLY A 128 0.67 -4.24 22.45
C GLY A 128 0.62 -4.80 23.88
N LEU A 129 -0.50 -4.67 24.60
CA LEU A 129 -0.62 -5.17 25.98
C LEU A 129 -0.45 -6.69 26.05
N PRO A 130 0.50 -7.24 26.84
CA PRO A 130 0.74 -8.68 26.91
C PRO A 130 -0.40 -9.42 27.63
N GLY A 131 -0.61 -10.69 27.27
CA GLY A 131 -1.55 -11.61 27.93
C GLY A 131 -3.02 -11.42 27.56
N VAL A 132 -3.36 -10.47 26.68
CA VAL A 132 -4.76 -10.23 26.27
C VAL A 132 -4.87 -10.06 24.77
N ILE A 133 -5.95 -10.53 24.17
CA ILE A 133 -6.31 -10.24 22.76
C ILE A 133 -7.23 -9.01 22.71
N LYS A 134 -7.32 -8.31 21.57
CA LYS A 134 -8.07 -7.04 21.44
C LYS A 134 -9.50 -7.08 22.01
N PRO A 135 -10.32 -8.14 21.81
CA PRO A 135 -11.67 -8.21 22.38
C PRO A 135 -11.69 -8.20 23.92
N ARG A 136 -10.63 -8.70 24.54
CA ARG A 136 -10.44 -8.76 26.01
C ARG A 136 -9.52 -7.68 26.54
N CYS A 137 -9.08 -6.75 25.68
CA CYS A 137 -8.18 -5.68 26.08
C CYS A 137 -8.99 -4.51 26.66
N ASN A 138 -8.83 -4.24 27.95
CA ASN A 138 -9.48 -3.12 28.65
C ASN A 138 -9.26 -1.73 28.04
N VAL A 139 -8.18 -1.54 27.26
CA VAL A 139 -7.88 -0.31 26.52
C VAL A 139 -8.59 -0.28 25.17
N CYS A 140 -8.54 -1.37 24.41
CA CYS A 140 -9.05 -1.38 23.03
C CYS A 140 -10.54 -1.78 22.93
N SER A 141 -11.05 -2.60 23.84
CA SER A 141 -12.44 -3.07 23.82
C SER A 141 -13.44 -1.98 24.18
N LYS A 142 -13.04 -1.01 25.01
CA LYS A 142 -13.86 0.17 25.33
C LYS A 142 -13.91 1.19 24.19
N ASN A 143 -12.93 1.14 23.28
CA ASN A 143 -12.85 2.05 22.14
C ASN A 143 -13.65 1.56 20.92
N GLU A 144 -14.47 0.51 21.05
CA GLU A 144 -15.39 0.11 19.97
C GLU A 144 -16.52 1.14 19.72
N TYR A 145 -16.71 2.10 20.65
CA TYR A 145 -17.68 3.21 20.53
C TYR A 145 -17.05 4.60 20.29
N GLY A 146 -15.80 4.71 19.83
CA GLY A 146 -15.08 5.99 19.73
C GLY A 146 -14.61 6.41 18.34
N ARG A 147 -15.39 6.14 17.27
CA ARG A 147 -15.31 6.87 15.98
C ARG A 147 -16.56 7.74 15.77
N GLY A 148 -16.89 8.49 16.82
CA GLY A 148 -17.84 9.60 16.83
C GLY A 148 -17.59 10.44 18.09
N GLU A 149 -17.39 11.75 17.89
CA GLU A 149 -17.32 12.82 18.91
C GLU A 149 -16.02 12.81 19.75
N VAL A 150 -15.21 13.88 19.88
CA VAL A 150 -15.41 15.34 19.79
C VAL A 150 -14.23 15.99 19.08
#